data_AF-A0A238K2G3-F1
#
_entry.id   AF-A0A238K2G3-F1
#
_cell.length_a   1.000
_cell.length_b   1.000
_cell.length_c   1.000
_cell.angle_alpha   90.00
_cell.angle_beta   90.00
_cell.angle_gamma   90.00
#
_symmetry.space_group_name_H-M   'P 1'
#
loop_
_entity.id
_entity.type
_entity.pdbx_description
1 polymer ?
#
loop_
_entity_poly.entity_id
_entity_poly.type
_entity_poly.pdbx_seq_one_letter_code
_entity_poly.pdbx_strand_id
1 'polypeptide(L)'
;MRVFLFGTPLMRKFLFPLVIGLGGLAVLLYLGFWQMDRLEWKLGVIRDIETRLSTDAVPLPDAPTVEADNYRTVIMQGAATGDEIRFLDSGTAAGTGHRIISAFETVDGRRVMLDQGLLPLYADDAQPLLDEVTVQGNLIWPDDISDQAPQDDEWYARDVPAMAEALGTEPVLVVLYAASKYDERLTPLPVDTRNIKNDHLEYAITWFLLAAVWLAMTSFYTARTLRQKDD
;
A
#
# COMPACT_ATOMS: atom_id res chain seq x y z
N MET A 1 14.96 -46.63 -45.36
CA MET A 1 13.83 -45.68 -45.26
C MET A 1 14.29 -44.51 -44.40
N ARG A 2 14.80 -43.43 -45.02
CA ARG A 2 15.33 -42.25 -44.30
C ARG A 2 14.25 -41.17 -44.29
N VAL A 3 13.80 -40.83 -43.09
CA VAL A 3 12.82 -39.78 -42.81
C VAL A 3 13.43 -38.42 -43.19
N PHE A 4 12.91 -37.79 -44.25
CA PHE A 4 13.22 -36.40 -44.60
C PHE A 4 12.35 -35.47 -43.73
N LEU A 5 12.83 -35.13 -42.54
CA LEU A 5 12.23 -34.12 -41.66
C LEU A 5 13.12 -32.88 -41.58
N PHE A 6 13.40 -32.21 -42.69
CA PHE A 6 13.90 -30.83 -42.63
C PHE A 6 13.43 -30.05 -43.86
N GLY A 7 12.51 -29.11 -43.63
CA GLY A 7 12.10 -28.13 -44.63
C GLY A 7 13.30 -27.35 -45.18
N THR A 8 13.19 -26.92 -46.43
CA THR A 8 14.27 -26.25 -47.16
C THR A 8 14.85 -25.06 -46.37
N PRO A 9 16.15 -24.72 -46.53
CA PRO A 9 16.78 -23.59 -45.83
C PRO A 9 16.07 -22.25 -46.06
N LEU A 10 15.31 -22.15 -47.16
CA LEU A 10 14.42 -21.04 -47.46
C LEU A 10 13.25 -20.95 -46.48
N MET A 11 12.63 -22.08 -46.09
CA MET A 11 11.52 -22.15 -45.14
C MET A 11 11.94 -21.78 -43.71
N ARG A 12 13.16 -22.15 -43.31
CA ARG A 12 13.76 -21.75 -42.01
C ARG A 12 14.00 -20.24 -41.90
N LYS A 13 14.32 -19.55 -43.00
CA LYS A 13 14.53 -18.08 -43.03
C LYS A 13 13.25 -17.28 -42.75
N PHE A 14 12.06 -17.84 -43.02
CA PHE A 14 10.78 -17.16 -42.78
C PHE A 14 10.08 -17.62 -41.50
N LEU A 15 10.21 -18.91 -41.17
CA LEU A 15 9.57 -19.47 -39.98
C LEU A 15 10.15 -18.86 -38.69
N PHE A 16 11.45 -18.61 -38.65
CA PHE A 16 12.12 -18.03 -37.48
C PHE A 16 11.66 -16.60 -37.13
N PRO A 17 11.71 -15.60 -38.03
CA PRO A 17 11.24 -14.25 -37.73
C PRO A 17 9.73 -14.17 -37.50
N LEU A 18 8.94 -15.05 -38.13
CA LEU A 18 7.51 -15.12 -37.88
C LEU A 18 7.21 -15.66 -36.47
N VAL A 19 7.89 -16.72 -36.04
CA VAL A 19 7.74 -17.29 -34.69
C VAL A 19 8.19 -16.29 -33.63
N ILE A 20 9.32 -15.61 -33.82
CA ILE A 20 9.79 -14.58 -32.88
C ILE A 20 8.85 -13.38 -32.88
N GLY A 21 8.40 -12.94 -34.06
CA GLY A 21 7.47 -11.83 -34.20
C GLY A 21 6.15 -12.07 -33.48
N LEU A 22 5.51 -13.21 -33.76
CA LEU A 22 4.25 -13.61 -33.12
C LEU A 22 4.44 -13.95 -31.64
N GLY A 23 5.54 -14.60 -31.27
CA GLY A 23 5.85 -14.93 -29.87
C GLY A 23 6.06 -13.66 -29.03
N GLY A 24 6.87 -12.71 -29.52
CA GLY A 24 7.08 -11.43 -28.86
C GLY A 24 5.78 -10.62 -28.74
N LEU A 25 4.97 -10.59 -29.80
CA LEU A 25 3.65 -9.95 -29.77
C LEU A 25 2.73 -10.57 -28.71
N ALA A 26 2.67 -11.91 -28.66
CA ALA A 26 1.84 -12.62 -27.68
C ALA A 26 2.26 -12.30 -26.24
N VAL A 27 3.57 -12.22 -25.96
CA VAL A 27 4.09 -11.84 -24.64
C VAL A 27 3.73 -10.40 -24.29
N LEU A 28 3.90 -9.45 -25.21
CA LEU A 28 3.59 -8.04 -24.96
C LEU A 28 2.10 -7.82 -24.72
N LEU A 29 1.23 -8.47 -25.50
CA LEU A 29 -0.22 -8.44 -25.29
C LEU A 29 -0.60 -9.07 -23.95
N TYR A 30 -0.01 -10.22 -23.61
CA TYR A 30 -0.22 -10.87 -22.32
C TYR A 30 0.15 -9.95 -21.15
N LEU A 31 1.31 -9.27 -21.22
CA LEU A 31 1.72 -8.31 -20.20
C LEU A 31 0.77 -7.11 -20.12
N GLY A 32 0.27 -6.62 -21.26
CA GLY A 32 -0.73 -5.55 -21.30
C GLY A 32 -2.04 -5.94 -20.62
N PHE A 33 -2.59 -7.12 -20.92
CA PHE A 33 -3.79 -7.62 -20.26
C PHE A 33 -3.58 -7.89 -18.77
N TRP A 34 -2.44 -8.49 -18.41
CA TRP A 34 -2.09 -8.71 -17.00
C TRP A 34 -2.04 -7.41 -16.20
N GLN A 35 -1.53 -6.31 -16.78
CA GLN A 35 -1.56 -5.00 -16.13
C GLN A 35 -2.98 -4.46 -15.95
N MET A 36 -3.89 -4.70 -16.89
CA MET A 36 -5.30 -4.33 -16.76
C MET A 36 -6.00 -5.12 -15.64
N ASP A 37 -5.78 -6.43 -15.58
CA ASP A 37 -6.31 -7.27 -14.50
C ASP A 37 -5.78 -6.82 -13.13
N ARG A 38 -4.48 -6.47 -13.08
CA ARG A 38 -3.84 -5.97 -11.86
C ARG A 38 -4.37 -4.59 -11.45
N LEU A 39 -4.63 -3.71 -12.41
CA LEU A 39 -5.28 -2.42 -12.19
C LEU A 39 -6.67 -2.62 -11.57
N GLU A 40 -7.51 -3.48 -12.16
CA GLU A 40 -8.86 -3.74 -11.66
C GLU A 40 -8.82 -4.31 -10.24
N TRP A 41 -7.97 -5.30 -10.00
CA TRP A 41 -7.74 -5.85 -8.66
C TRP A 41 -7.34 -4.76 -7.66
N LYS A 42 -6.37 -3.91 -8.01
CA LYS A 42 -5.86 -2.87 -7.11
C LYS A 42 -6.93 -1.82 -6.81
N LEU A 43 -7.73 -1.44 -7.82
CA LEU A 43 -8.86 -0.53 -7.64
C LEU A 43 -9.95 -1.16 -6.75
N GLY A 44 -10.19 -2.46 -6.85
CA GLY A 44 -11.08 -3.19 -5.93
C GLY A 44 -10.64 -3.04 -4.48
N VAL A 45 -9.35 -3.34 -4.20
CA VAL A 45 -8.77 -3.18 -2.86
C VAL A 45 -8.90 -1.75 -2.34
N ILE A 46 -8.57 -0.74 -3.16
CA ILE A 46 -8.68 0.67 -2.77
C ILE A 46 -10.13 1.05 -2.43
N ARG A 47 -11.10 0.63 -3.27
CA ARG A 47 -12.52 0.88 -3.01
C ARG A 47 -13.01 0.22 -1.73
N ASP A 48 -12.56 -0.99 -1.44
CA ASP A 48 -12.92 -1.69 -0.21
C ASP A 48 -12.40 -0.92 1.02
N ILE A 49 -11.16 -0.43 0.97
CA ILE A 49 -10.59 0.42 2.02
C ILE A 49 -11.40 1.72 2.17
N GLU A 50 -11.63 2.46 1.08
CA GLU A 50 -12.40 3.71 1.10
C GLU A 50 -13.82 3.53 1.66
N THR A 51 -14.46 2.41 1.34
CA THR A 51 -15.78 2.06 1.89
C THR A 51 -15.72 1.90 3.40
N ARG A 52 -14.70 1.21 3.93
CA ARG A 52 -14.51 1.04 5.39
C ARG A 52 -14.14 2.33 6.10
N LEU A 53 -13.33 3.18 5.48
CA LEU A 53 -12.96 4.49 6.03
C LEU A 53 -14.15 5.46 6.08
N SER A 54 -15.09 5.33 5.14
CA SER A 54 -16.26 6.22 5.03
C SER A 54 -17.52 5.74 5.76
N THR A 55 -17.52 4.51 6.30
CA THR A 55 -18.62 4.03 7.15
C THR A 55 -18.67 4.78 8.48
N ASP A 56 -19.90 4.94 9.01
CA ASP A 56 -20.15 5.54 10.31
C ASP A 56 -19.33 4.84 11.41
N ALA A 57 -18.78 5.64 12.32
CA ALA A 57 -18.00 5.15 13.43
C ALA A 57 -18.85 4.26 14.34
N VAL A 58 -18.34 3.07 14.66
CA VAL A 58 -18.93 2.16 15.64
C VAL A 58 -18.15 2.18 16.96
N PRO A 59 -18.73 1.78 18.10
CA PRO A 59 -17.94 1.57 19.30
C PRO A 59 -16.75 0.62 19.05
N LEU A 60 -15.62 0.87 19.71
CA LEU A 60 -14.46 -0.01 19.64
C LEU A 60 -14.86 -1.46 20.00
N PRO A 61 -14.69 -2.44 19.11
CA PRO A 61 -15.04 -3.83 19.40
C PRO A 61 -14.20 -4.41 20.55
N ASP A 62 -14.76 -5.35 21.31
CA ASP A 62 -14.06 -6.00 22.43
C ASP A 62 -12.85 -6.83 21.98
N ALA A 63 -12.97 -7.52 20.84
CA ALA A 63 -11.91 -8.38 20.29
C ALA A 63 -11.83 -8.17 18.76
N PRO A 64 -11.25 -7.06 18.30
CA PRO A 64 -11.20 -6.74 16.89
C PRO A 64 -10.19 -7.67 16.17
N THR A 65 -10.48 -8.01 14.91
CA THR A 65 -9.65 -8.93 14.11
C THR A 65 -9.23 -8.30 12.80
N VAL A 66 -8.09 -8.73 12.25
CA VAL A 66 -7.55 -8.22 10.98
C VAL A 66 -8.58 -8.39 9.86
N GLU A 67 -9.20 -9.57 9.76
CA GLU A 67 -10.10 -9.92 8.67
C GLU A 67 -11.40 -9.11 8.69
N ALA A 68 -11.97 -8.91 9.88
CA ALA A 68 -13.25 -8.25 10.03
C ALA A 68 -13.12 -6.72 10.16
N ASP A 69 -12.09 -6.24 10.85
CA ASP A 69 -12.06 -4.87 11.37
C ASP A 69 -10.94 -3.99 10.81
N ASN A 70 -10.02 -4.51 9.98
CA ASN A 70 -8.98 -3.66 9.39
C ASN A 70 -9.61 -2.50 8.58
N TYR A 71 -9.11 -1.29 8.78
CA TYR A 71 -9.64 -0.01 8.28
C TYR A 71 -11.02 0.41 8.80
N ARG A 72 -11.61 -0.33 9.75
CA ARG A 72 -12.92 0.01 10.31
C ARG A 72 -12.84 1.30 11.13
N THR A 73 -13.76 2.22 10.87
CA THR A 73 -13.91 3.44 11.68
C THR A 73 -14.54 3.11 13.02
N VAL A 74 -13.85 3.48 14.10
CA VAL A 74 -14.28 3.27 15.49
C VAL A 74 -14.34 4.59 16.25
N ILE A 75 -15.17 4.63 17.28
CA ILE A 75 -15.26 5.72 18.26
C ILE A 75 -14.98 5.18 19.66
N MET A 76 -14.20 5.93 20.43
CA MET A 76 -13.89 5.64 21.82
C MET A 76 -13.76 6.93 22.63
N GLN A 77 -14.01 6.86 23.94
CA GLN A 77 -13.86 7.97 24.87
C GLN A 77 -12.87 7.57 25.96
N GLY A 78 -12.00 8.49 26.38
CA GLY A 78 -10.93 8.19 27.31
C GLY A 78 -9.83 9.25 27.28
N ALA A 79 -8.65 8.94 27.79
CA ALA A 79 -7.51 9.84 27.80
C ALA A 79 -6.19 9.11 27.48
N ALA A 80 -5.23 9.82 26.89
CA ALA A 80 -3.86 9.33 26.81
C ALA A 80 -3.24 9.26 28.22
N THR A 81 -2.39 8.26 28.50
CA THR A 81 -1.77 8.09 29.83
C THR A 81 -0.49 8.92 30.00
N GLY A 82 0.04 9.46 28.92
CA GLY A 82 1.36 10.10 28.86
C GLY A 82 2.50 9.15 28.48
N ASP A 83 2.24 7.84 28.48
CA ASP A 83 3.17 6.85 27.93
C ASP A 83 3.05 6.86 26.41
N GLU A 84 4.14 7.19 25.72
CA GLU A 84 4.19 7.30 24.26
C GLU A 84 5.44 6.61 23.67
N ILE A 85 5.25 5.98 22.52
CA ILE A 85 6.31 5.50 21.63
C ILE A 85 6.50 6.52 20.51
N ARG A 86 7.76 6.71 20.11
CA ARG A 86 8.16 7.61 19.02
C ARG A 86 8.76 6.84 17.85
N PHE A 87 8.21 7.08 16.66
CA PHE A 87 8.70 6.54 15.39
C PHE A 87 9.25 7.65 14.53
N LEU A 88 10.49 7.56 14.09
CA LEU A 88 10.97 8.51 13.09
C LEU A 88 10.25 8.24 11.75
N ASP A 89 9.43 9.19 11.33
CA ASP A 89 8.63 9.12 10.10
C ASP A 89 8.99 10.29 9.19
N SER A 90 9.06 10.03 7.88
CA SER A 90 9.52 11.02 6.90
C SER A 90 8.71 10.92 5.61
N GLY A 91 8.55 12.06 4.93
CA GLY A 91 7.74 12.11 3.70
C GLY A 91 6.24 12.00 3.94
N THR A 92 5.78 12.22 5.18
CA THR A 92 4.34 12.27 5.50
C THR A 92 3.72 13.57 5.00
N ALA A 93 2.38 13.64 5.00
CA ALA A 93 1.66 14.88 4.69
C ALA A 93 1.96 16.02 5.69
N ALA A 94 2.37 15.69 6.92
CA ALA A 94 2.78 16.65 7.95
C ALA A 94 4.29 16.94 7.94
N GLY A 95 5.04 16.36 7.00
CA GLY A 95 6.49 16.51 6.89
C GLY A 95 7.26 15.37 7.56
N THR A 96 8.39 15.70 8.18
CA THR A 96 9.28 14.76 8.87
C THR A 96 9.27 15.04 10.36
N GLY A 97 9.19 13.98 11.17
CA GLY A 97 9.03 14.09 12.61
C GLY A 97 8.95 12.74 13.29
N HIS A 98 8.57 12.77 14.56
CA HIS A 98 8.25 11.56 15.31
C HIS A 98 6.76 11.31 15.26
N ARG A 99 6.33 10.19 14.68
CA ARG A 99 4.96 9.72 14.80
C ARG A 99 4.76 9.18 16.21
N ILE A 100 3.74 9.70 16.89
CA ILE A 100 3.47 9.45 18.30
C ILE A 100 2.34 8.43 18.43
N ILE A 101 2.65 7.31 19.08
CA ILE A 101 1.69 6.28 19.44
C ILE A 101 1.62 6.22 20.96
N SER A 102 0.47 6.56 21.53
CA SER A 102 0.29 6.67 22.97
C SER A 102 -0.60 5.57 23.52
N ALA A 103 -0.34 5.14 24.75
CA ALA A 103 -1.32 4.38 25.49
C ALA A 103 -2.54 5.26 25.81
N PHE A 104 -3.72 4.74 25.52
CA PHE A 104 -5.01 5.40 25.69
C PHE A 104 -5.90 4.54 26.58
N GLU A 105 -6.29 5.09 27.72
CA GLU A 105 -7.24 4.45 28.64
C GLU A 105 -8.64 4.92 28.32
N THR A 106 -9.48 3.98 27.90
CA THR A 106 -10.89 4.22 27.60
C THR A 106 -11.71 4.27 28.88
N VAL A 107 -12.86 4.94 28.84
CA VAL A 107 -13.77 5.06 30.00
C VAL A 107 -14.35 3.73 30.49
N ASP A 108 -14.33 2.68 29.66
CA ASP A 108 -14.70 1.32 30.02
C ASP A 108 -13.53 0.52 30.65
N GLY A 109 -12.36 1.15 30.84
CA GLY A 109 -11.21 0.60 31.54
C GLY A 109 -10.26 -0.22 30.68
N ARG A 110 -10.46 -0.23 29.35
CA ARG A 110 -9.52 -0.84 28.41
C ARG A 110 -8.33 0.08 28.18
N ARG A 111 -7.20 -0.51 27.83
CA ARG A 111 -5.98 0.24 27.51
C ARG A 111 -5.53 -0.17 26.12
N VAL A 112 -5.62 0.75 25.17
CA VAL A 112 -5.32 0.52 23.74
C VAL A 112 -4.30 1.53 23.23
N MET A 113 -3.78 1.34 22.02
CA MET A 113 -2.87 2.29 21.40
C MET A 113 -3.61 3.28 20.51
N LEU A 114 -3.29 4.56 20.66
CA LEU A 114 -3.76 5.64 19.80
C LEU A 114 -2.57 6.28 19.07
N ASP A 115 -2.55 6.13 17.76
CA ASP A 115 -1.66 6.89 16.88
C ASP A 115 -2.26 8.29 16.67
N GLN A 116 -1.65 9.27 17.32
CA GLN A 116 -2.15 10.65 17.40
C GLN A 116 -1.63 11.55 16.26
N GLY A 117 -0.63 11.09 15.50
CA GLY A 117 -0.02 11.82 14.40
C GLY A 117 1.44 12.19 14.63
N LEU A 118 1.89 13.23 13.92
CA LEU A 118 3.30 13.61 13.82
C LEU A 118 3.66 14.77 14.75
N LEU A 119 4.70 14.57 15.56
CA LEU A 119 5.44 15.59 16.30
C LEU A 119 6.64 16.07 15.45
N PRO A 120 6.75 17.35 15.09
CA PRO A 120 7.90 17.87 14.35
C PRO A 120 9.23 17.64 15.10
N LEU A 121 10.34 17.42 14.36
CA LEU A 121 11.67 17.16 14.95
C LEU A 121 12.17 18.26 15.89
N TYR A 122 11.77 19.51 15.64
CA TYR A 122 12.17 20.70 16.40
C TYR A 122 10.98 21.33 17.12
N ALA A 123 10.02 20.51 17.56
CA ALA A 123 8.92 20.98 18.38
C ALA A 123 9.42 21.45 19.75
N ASP A 124 8.76 22.47 20.31
CA ASP A 124 8.98 22.90 21.68
C ASP A 124 8.59 21.79 22.67
N ASP A 125 9.20 21.79 23.86
CA ASP A 125 8.93 20.82 24.93
C ASP A 125 7.58 21.10 25.61
N ALA A 126 6.52 20.85 24.85
CA ALA A 126 5.15 20.91 25.32
C ALA A 126 4.72 19.54 25.86
N GLN A 127 3.86 19.58 26.87
CA GLN A 127 3.33 18.38 27.51
C GLN A 127 2.20 17.75 26.67
N PRO A 128 2.07 16.41 26.68
CA PRO A 128 0.96 15.72 26.03
C PRO A 128 -0.39 16.17 26.57
N LEU A 129 -1.40 16.14 25.71
CA LEU A 129 -2.79 16.29 26.15
C LEU A 129 -3.24 15.03 26.91
N LEU A 130 -3.58 15.19 28.18
CA LEU A 130 -4.06 14.10 29.06
C LEU A 130 -5.54 14.26 29.47
N ASP A 131 -6.24 15.23 28.87
CA ASP A 131 -7.67 15.43 29.12
C ASP A 131 -8.48 14.26 28.54
N GLU A 132 -9.63 13.98 29.15
CA GLU A 132 -10.60 13.06 28.55
C GLU A 132 -11.15 13.64 27.24
N VAL A 133 -11.08 12.83 26.18
CA VAL A 133 -11.50 13.16 24.83
C VAL A 133 -12.33 12.05 24.23
N THR A 134 -13.23 12.42 23.32
CA THR A 134 -13.85 11.47 22.39
C THR A 134 -13.04 11.45 21.11
N VAL A 135 -12.59 10.27 20.72
CA VAL A 135 -11.75 10.02 19.55
C VAL A 135 -12.51 9.14 18.56
N GLN A 136 -12.47 9.53 17.29
CA GLN A 136 -12.77 8.68 16.16
C GLN A 136 -11.48 8.37 15.41
N GLY A 137 -11.33 7.13 14.98
CA GLY A 137 -10.14 6.69 14.26
C GLY A 137 -10.38 5.39 13.52
N ASN A 138 -9.34 4.89 12.86
CA ASN A 138 -9.41 3.65 12.09
C ASN A 138 -8.58 2.57 12.77
N LEU A 139 -9.15 1.39 12.92
CA LEU A 139 -8.38 0.20 13.30
C LEU A 139 -7.41 -0.15 12.17
N ILE A 140 -6.16 -0.42 12.52
CA ILE A 140 -5.16 -0.82 11.53
C ILE A 140 -4.28 -1.95 12.06
N TRP A 141 -3.95 -2.87 11.16
CA TRP A 141 -2.87 -3.84 11.34
C TRP A 141 -1.80 -3.52 10.30
N PRO A 142 -0.79 -2.72 10.66
CA PRO A 142 0.25 -2.35 9.74
C PRO A 142 1.10 -3.58 9.36
N ASP A 143 1.43 -3.70 8.07
CA ASP A 143 2.30 -4.76 7.55
C ASP A 143 3.81 -4.40 7.69
N ASP A 144 4.13 -3.19 8.16
CA ASP A 144 5.49 -2.76 8.46
C ASP A 144 5.99 -3.40 9.76
N ILE A 145 6.63 -4.56 9.64
CA ILE A 145 7.36 -5.26 10.70
C ILE A 145 8.86 -5.09 10.44
N SER A 146 9.61 -4.72 11.47
CA SER A 146 11.08 -4.70 11.43
C SER A 146 11.61 -5.73 12.40
N ASP A 147 12.57 -6.53 11.95
CA ASP A 147 13.33 -7.44 12.81
C ASP A 147 14.32 -6.68 13.72
N GLN A 148 14.45 -5.36 13.55
CA GLN A 148 15.31 -4.52 14.37
C GLN A 148 14.59 -4.14 15.65
N ALA A 149 15.14 -4.58 16.79
CA ALA A 149 14.71 -4.11 18.09
C ALA A 149 14.87 -2.59 18.19
N PRO A 150 14.01 -1.91 18.98
CA PRO A 150 14.17 -0.49 19.24
C PRO A 150 15.58 -0.19 19.76
N GLN A 151 16.19 0.89 19.28
CA GLN A 151 17.50 1.34 19.76
C GLN A 151 17.31 2.69 20.45
N ASP A 152 17.78 2.80 21.70
CA ASP A 152 17.73 4.04 22.49
C ASP A 152 16.31 4.67 22.57
N ASP A 153 15.28 3.84 22.80
CA ASP A 153 13.84 4.20 22.82
C ASP A 153 13.25 4.67 21.47
N GLU A 154 14.00 4.54 20.37
CA GLU A 154 13.55 4.87 19.02
C GLU A 154 13.07 3.62 18.27
N TRP A 155 11.84 3.66 17.78
CA TRP A 155 11.22 2.54 17.08
C TRP A 155 11.19 2.78 15.56
N TYR A 156 11.36 1.71 14.77
CA TYR A 156 11.48 1.80 13.31
C TYR A 156 10.32 1.15 12.53
N ALA A 157 9.41 0.44 13.21
CA ALA A 157 8.29 -0.26 12.59
C ALA A 157 7.11 -0.43 13.55
N ARG A 158 5.88 -0.29 13.05
CA ARG A 158 4.67 -0.34 13.87
C ARG A 158 4.19 -1.77 14.11
N ASP A 159 5.05 -2.57 14.75
CA ASP A 159 4.72 -3.91 15.24
C ASP A 159 3.72 -3.80 16.41
N VAL A 160 2.44 -4.02 16.11
CA VAL A 160 1.33 -3.86 17.07
C VAL A 160 1.51 -4.73 18.33
N PRO A 161 1.79 -6.04 18.25
CA PRO A 161 2.10 -6.84 19.42
C PRO A 161 3.26 -6.29 20.27
N ALA A 162 4.39 -5.93 19.65
CA ALA A 162 5.58 -5.48 20.39
C ALA A 162 5.35 -4.11 21.06
N MET A 163 4.71 -3.17 20.35
CA MET A 163 4.32 -1.87 20.92
C MET A 163 3.33 -2.04 22.07
N ALA A 164 2.39 -2.96 21.94
CA ALA A 164 1.39 -3.20 22.96
C ALA A 164 2.03 -3.71 24.27
N GLU A 165 3.01 -4.60 24.16
CA GLU A 165 3.80 -5.07 25.30
C GLU A 165 4.58 -3.91 25.95
N ALA A 166 5.27 -3.09 25.15
CA ALA A 166 6.06 -1.96 25.65
C ALA A 166 5.19 -0.89 26.34
N LEU A 167 4.01 -0.61 25.79
CA LEU A 167 3.07 0.35 26.36
C LEU A 167 2.19 -0.27 27.45
N GLY A 168 2.18 -1.59 27.65
CA GLY A 168 1.27 -2.27 28.57
C GLY A 168 -0.21 -2.09 28.19
N THR A 169 -0.52 -2.28 26.90
CA THR A 169 -1.86 -2.13 26.32
C THR A 169 -2.32 -3.45 25.67
N GLU A 170 -3.59 -3.52 25.28
CA GLU A 170 -4.08 -4.53 24.33
C GLU A 170 -3.44 -4.31 22.94
N PRO A 171 -3.24 -5.36 22.12
CA PRO A 171 -2.68 -5.25 20.77
C PRO A 171 -3.71 -4.69 19.77
N VAL A 172 -4.21 -3.49 20.07
CA VAL A 172 -5.23 -2.77 19.32
C VAL A 172 -4.70 -1.37 19.03
N LEU A 173 -4.50 -1.06 17.75
CA LEU A 173 -4.03 0.23 17.28
C LEU A 173 -5.14 0.98 16.56
N VAL A 174 -5.45 2.17 17.04
CA VAL A 174 -6.38 3.12 16.41
C VAL A 174 -5.59 4.30 15.87
N VAL A 175 -5.74 4.60 14.58
CA VAL A 175 -5.16 5.81 13.96
C VAL A 175 -6.16 6.95 14.02
N LEU A 176 -5.76 8.06 14.64
CA LEU A 176 -6.61 9.21 14.87
C LEU A 176 -7.13 9.80 13.54
N TYR A 177 -8.46 9.91 13.44
CA TYR A 177 -9.16 10.60 12.37
C TYR A 177 -9.74 11.93 12.86
N ALA A 178 -10.48 11.90 13.97
CA ALA A 178 -11.08 13.08 14.57
C ALA A 178 -11.09 12.99 16.10
N ALA A 179 -11.02 14.13 16.79
CA ALA A 179 -11.11 14.18 18.25
C ALA A 179 -11.94 15.38 18.71
N SER A 180 -12.56 15.27 19.89
CA SER A 180 -13.22 16.40 20.55
C SER A 180 -12.22 17.50 20.96
N LYS A 181 -10.96 17.12 21.19
CA LYS A 181 -9.83 18.01 21.42
C LYS A 181 -8.55 17.31 20.93
N TYR A 182 -7.66 18.04 20.28
CA TYR A 182 -6.40 17.52 19.76
C TYR A 182 -5.23 17.93 20.65
N ASP A 183 -4.20 17.10 20.71
CA ASP A 183 -2.89 17.50 21.22
C ASP A 183 -2.27 18.53 20.28
N GLU A 184 -2.04 19.75 20.76
CA GLU A 184 -1.55 20.87 19.97
C GLU A 184 -0.12 20.67 19.44
N ARG A 185 0.62 19.72 20.02
CA ARG A 185 1.98 19.37 19.57
C ARG A 185 1.97 18.57 18.28
N LEU A 186 0.84 17.90 17.99
CA LEU A 186 0.76 16.86 16.98
C LEU A 186 -0.08 17.31 15.79
N THR A 187 0.35 16.89 14.61
CA THR A 187 -0.47 16.98 13.40
C THR A 187 -1.02 15.59 13.06
N PRO A 188 -2.35 15.36 13.15
CA PRO A 188 -2.95 14.06 12.84
C PRO A 188 -2.57 13.55 11.45
N LEU A 189 -2.31 12.25 11.35
CA LEU A 189 -2.02 11.54 10.10
C LEU A 189 -3.08 10.46 9.85
N PRO A 190 -4.32 10.86 9.49
CA PRO A 190 -5.41 9.92 9.27
C PRO A 190 -5.08 8.96 8.13
N VAL A 191 -5.67 7.76 8.18
CA VAL A 191 -5.54 6.77 7.12
C VAL A 191 -6.22 7.30 5.85
N ASP A 192 -5.51 7.28 4.72
CA ASP A 192 -6.09 7.58 3.42
C ASP A 192 -5.51 6.69 2.32
N THR A 193 -6.21 6.62 1.19
CA THR A 193 -5.85 5.81 0.02
C THR A 193 -5.12 6.60 -1.06
N ARG A 194 -4.99 7.93 -0.93
CA ARG A 194 -4.51 8.82 -2.00
C ARG A 194 -3.04 8.57 -2.35
N ASN A 195 -2.26 8.16 -1.37
CA ASN A 195 -0.85 7.85 -1.54
C ASN A 195 -0.59 6.39 -1.95
N ILE A 196 -1.65 5.57 -2.13
CA ILE A 196 -1.50 4.20 -2.63
C ILE A 196 -1.19 4.26 -4.13
N LYS A 197 0.07 4.01 -4.47
CA LYS A 197 0.56 3.97 -5.84
C LYS A 197 -0.22 2.96 -6.71
N ASN A 198 -0.60 3.38 -7.92
CA ASN A 198 -1.37 2.58 -8.87
C ASN A 198 -1.05 2.93 -10.34
N ASP A 199 0.18 2.67 -10.78
CA ASP A 199 0.67 3.02 -12.13
C ASP A 199 0.31 1.96 -13.20
N HIS A 200 -0.61 1.04 -12.89
CA HIS A 200 -0.87 -0.13 -13.74
C HIS A 200 -1.43 0.25 -15.11
N LEU A 201 -2.16 1.37 -15.22
CA LEU A 201 -2.67 1.87 -16.48
C LEU A 201 -1.54 2.38 -17.39
N GLU A 202 -0.59 3.16 -16.86
CA GLU A 202 0.57 3.65 -17.60
C GLU A 202 1.40 2.49 -18.16
N TYR A 203 1.62 1.46 -17.34
CA TYR A 203 2.29 0.24 -17.78
C TYR A 203 1.49 -0.52 -18.83
N ALA A 204 0.18 -0.68 -18.68
CA ALA A 204 -0.66 -1.32 -19.69
C ALA A 204 -0.56 -0.60 -21.04
N ILE A 205 -0.67 0.72 -21.05
CA ILE A 205 -0.48 1.56 -22.26
C ILE A 205 0.90 1.30 -22.89
N THR A 206 1.95 1.28 -22.07
CA THR A 206 3.32 1.02 -22.52
C THR A 206 3.43 -0.33 -23.23
N TRP A 207 2.90 -1.40 -22.64
CA TRP A 207 2.94 -2.73 -23.24
C TRP A 207 2.15 -2.84 -24.54
N PHE A 208 0.97 -2.22 -24.61
CA PHE A 208 0.18 -2.20 -25.85
C PHE A 208 0.84 -1.37 -26.96
N LEU A 209 1.47 -0.25 -26.64
CA LEU A 209 2.25 0.53 -27.61
C LEU A 209 3.46 -0.23 -28.13
N LEU A 210 4.20 -0.91 -27.23
CA LEU A 210 5.30 -1.79 -27.63
C LEU A 210 4.81 -2.94 -28.52
N ALA A 211 3.65 -3.55 -28.19
CA ALA A 211 3.02 -4.59 -29.02
C ALA A 211 2.68 -4.06 -30.42
N ALA A 212 2.13 -2.85 -30.53
CA ALA A 212 1.79 -2.22 -31.81
C ALA A 212 3.03 -1.96 -32.67
N VAL A 213 4.10 -1.39 -32.09
CA VAL A 213 5.38 -1.16 -32.78
C VAL A 213 6.01 -2.49 -33.21
N TRP A 214 6.01 -3.48 -32.33
CA TRP A 214 6.55 -4.82 -32.62
C TRP A 214 5.82 -5.49 -33.79
N LEU A 215 4.49 -5.42 -33.80
CA LEU A 215 3.67 -5.91 -34.91
C LEU A 215 3.97 -5.16 -36.21
N ALA A 216 4.08 -3.84 -36.17
CA ALA A 216 4.37 -3.02 -37.34
C ALA A 216 5.75 -3.37 -37.93
N MET A 217 6.78 -3.47 -37.09
CA MET A 217 8.14 -3.84 -37.51
C MET A 217 8.19 -5.26 -38.08
N THR A 218 7.54 -6.22 -37.41
CA THR A 218 7.46 -7.62 -37.86
C THR A 218 6.76 -7.72 -39.22
N SER A 219 5.64 -7.00 -39.39
CA SER A 219 4.86 -6.98 -40.62
C SER A 219 5.65 -6.34 -41.77
N PHE A 220 6.29 -5.20 -41.51
CA PHE A 220 7.13 -4.51 -42.50
C PHE A 220 8.32 -5.37 -42.93
N TYR A 221 9.04 -5.97 -41.99
CA TYR A 221 10.15 -6.87 -42.28
C TYR A 221 9.69 -8.04 -43.16
N THR A 222 8.61 -8.72 -42.75
CA THR A 222 8.05 -9.86 -43.49
C THR A 222 7.63 -9.46 -44.91
N ALA A 223 6.91 -8.34 -45.07
CA ALA A 223 6.47 -7.85 -46.37
C ALA A 223 7.66 -7.47 -47.28
N ARG A 224 8.70 -6.83 -46.72
CA ARG A 224 9.92 -6.48 -47.46
C ARG A 224 10.68 -7.71 -47.93
N THR A 225 10.83 -8.73 -47.07
CA THR A 225 11.53 -9.97 -47.44
C THR A 225 10.77 -10.78 -48.50
N LEU A 226 9.43 -10.70 -48.52
CA LEU A 226 8.63 -11.33 -49.57
C LEU A 226 8.79 -10.62 -50.93
N ARG A 227 8.82 -9.28 -50.96
CA ARG A 227 8.99 -8.48 -52.19
C ARG A 227 10.35 -8.63 -52.86
N GLN A 228 11.43 -8.82 -52.10
CA GLN A 228 12.79 -9.00 -52.64
C GLN A 228 12.99 -10.29 -53.45
N LYS A 229 11.95 -11.13 -53.57
CA LYS A 229 12.01 -12.42 -54.25
C LYS A 229 11.44 -12.39 -55.68
N ASP A 230 10.79 -11.29 -56.05
CA ASP A 230 10.10 -11.11 -57.35
C ASP A 230 10.94 -10.31 -58.37
N ASP A 231 12.16 -9.89 -58.00
CA ASP A 231 13.19 -9.26 -58.86
C ASP A 231 14.38 -10.22 -59.08
#